data_AF-A0A9W8JXW6-F1
#
_entry.id   AF-A0A9W8JXW6-F1
#
_cell.length_a   1.000
_cell.length_b   1.000
_cell.length_c   1.000
_cell.angle_alpha   90.00
_cell.angle_beta   90.00
_cell.angle_gamma   90.00
#
_symmetry.space_group_name_H-M   'P 1'
#
loop_
_entity.id
_entity.type
_entity.pdbx_description
1 polymer ?
#
loop_
_entity_poly.entity_id
_entity_poly.type
_entity_poly.pdbx_seq_one_letter_code
_entity_poly.pdbx_strand_id
1 'polypeptide(L)'
;MMDNCCVMHLTLLAISLPLSPYRLLYKLSTSISTSVLHRVWAEKSKVPIWSWLAMLSVPELNPLTHLAHLAFVDQAMSDLSVPHELNIDEHKAIIAHLKSLEESDSGEEGMRCFPLNLPGRPPLFIKHCDYDILAEATTQNFFHLLAKDDASAPRIPRVLDAFSSDEGDCFAVMEKIDAQTLGDCGIPEAEAVDLAAFAVKWLQDQLPSVPDTVFGRISSEEEAPVWHQFFKDHQAPGAFANPKVLAEYVSEASQRCRLKERRLSTDQVLDSFGDDRRIYHSDIKKENFLLNSKGVWIIDFQHIGVLPQVFQTYAFFNTGEPFAAKVGRKLGYQPSRTANAMVPISGVLQQCGGISIPSMYSSSFMRT
;
A
#
# COMPACT_ATOMS: atom_id res chain seq x y z
N MET A 1 -20.33 16.28 57.00
CA MET A 1 -21.10 15.01 56.94
C MET A 1 -22.40 15.29 56.24
N MET A 2 -22.48 14.92 54.96
CA MET A 2 -23.68 14.48 54.23
C MET A 2 -23.28 14.40 52.75
N ASP A 3 -23.23 13.17 52.26
CA ASP A 3 -22.86 12.79 50.90
C ASP A 3 -24.00 13.10 49.91
N ASN A 4 -23.64 13.71 48.77
CA ASN A 4 -24.51 13.90 47.63
C ASN A 4 -24.35 12.72 46.66
N CYS A 5 -25.37 11.87 46.55
CA CYS A 5 -25.53 10.91 45.46
C CYS A 5 -26.56 11.44 44.46
N CYS A 6 -26.10 11.87 43.28
CA CYS A 6 -26.94 12.10 42.11
C CYS A 6 -27.27 10.75 41.44
N VAL A 7 -28.55 10.38 41.41
CA VAL A 7 -29.07 9.29 40.57
C VAL A 7 -29.61 9.89 39.28
N MET A 8 -28.91 9.66 38.16
CA MET A 8 -29.45 9.92 36.82
C MET A 8 -30.33 8.75 36.39
N HIS A 9 -31.62 9.01 36.20
CA HIS A 9 -32.55 8.13 35.48
C HIS A 9 -32.32 8.30 33.97
N LEU A 10 -31.96 7.23 33.26
CA LEU A 10 -31.94 7.18 31.79
C LEU A 10 -33.10 6.29 31.31
N THR A 11 -34.12 6.91 30.74
CA THR A 11 -35.25 6.23 30.08
C THR A 11 -34.91 6.09 28.59
N LEU A 12 -34.74 4.86 28.10
CA LEU A 12 -34.48 4.58 26.69
C LEU A 12 -35.80 4.30 25.96
N LEU A 13 -36.18 5.20 25.05
CA LEU A 13 -37.23 4.98 24.06
C LEU A 13 -36.66 4.12 22.92
N ALA A 14 -37.27 2.97 22.67
CA ALA A 14 -36.93 2.10 21.54
C ALA A 14 -37.55 2.66 20.25
N ILE A 15 -36.71 3.09 19.31
CA ILE A 15 -37.10 3.34 17.91
C ILE A 15 -36.53 2.19 17.08
N SER A 16 -37.41 1.39 16.46
CA SER A 16 -37.04 0.33 15.52
C SER A 16 -36.50 0.92 14.23
N LEU A 17 -35.22 0.70 13.95
CA LEU A 17 -34.63 0.78 12.61
C LEU A 17 -33.83 -0.50 12.33
N PRO A 18 -33.80 -1.00 11.08
CA PRO A 18 -33.12 -2.24 10.73
C PRO A 18 -31.63 -1.96 10.59
N LEU A 19 -30.89 -2.04 11.68
CA LEU A 19 -29.43 -2.04 11.65
C LEU A 19 -28.92 -3.45 11.93
N SER A 20 -28.03 -3.90 11.05
CA SER A 20 -27.28 -5.15 11.17
C SER A 20 -26.62 -5.27 12.56
N PRO A 21 -26.72 -6.42 13.25
CA PRO A 21 -26.24 -6.61 14.62
C PRO A 21 -24.75 -6.30 14.82
N TYR A 22 -23.96 -6.32 13.74
CA TYR A 22 -22.53 -6.03 13.75
C TYR A 22 -22.19 -4.55 14.02
N ARG A 23 -23.05 -3.60 13.61
CA ARG A 23 -22.78 -2.16 13.82
C ARG A 23 -23.04 -1.69 15.26
N LEU A 24 -23.87 -2.41 16.02
CA LEU A 24 -24.15 -2.05 17.41
C LEU A 24 -23.02 -2.45 18.36
N LEU A 25 -22.38 -3.60 18.10
CA LEU A 25 -21.27 -4.10 18.91
C LEU A 25 -19.99 -3.27 18.74
N TYR A 26 -19.71 -2.79 17.53
CA TYR A 26 -18.52 -1.97 17.25
C TYR A 26 -18.60 -0.56 17.89
N LYS A 27 -19.80 0.02 17.97
CA LYS A 27 -20.00 1.31 18.67
C LYS A 27 -19.95 1.21 20.20
N LEU A 28 -20.16 0.02 20.77
CA LEU A 28 -20.11 -0.19 22.22
C LEU A 28 -18.69 -0.51 22.72
N SER A 29 -17.82 -1.11 21.90
CA SER A 29 -16.43 -1.42 22.31
C SER A 29 -15.50 -0.20 22.33
N THR A 30 -15.81 0.84 21.55
CA THR A 30 -14.94 2.02 21.37
C THR A 30 -15.17 3.13 22.40
N SER A 31 -16.13 2.99 23.32
CA SER A 31 -16.47 4.07 24.27
C SER A 31 -16.74 3.62 25.72
N ILE A 32 -16.46 2.37 26.09
CA ILE A 32 -16.73 1.87 27.44
C ILE A 32 -15.52 1.10 27.97
N SER A 33 -14.94 1.57 29.08
CA SER A 33 -13.90 0.84 29.83
C SER A 33 -14.36 -0.60 30.11
N THR A 34 -13.48 -1.58 29.85
CA THR A 34 -13.69 -3.01 30.10
C THR A 34 -14.18 -3.31 31.52
N SER A 35 -13.85 -2.46 32.49
CA SER A 35 -14.31 -2.55 33.88
C SER A 35 -15.82 -2.27 34.09
N VAL A 36 -16.44 -1.45 33.23
CA VAL A 36 -17.88 -1.11 33.32
C VAL A 36 -18.74 -2.23 32.71
N LEU A 37 -18.29 -2.84 31.62
CA LEU A 37 -18.93 -4.01 31.01
C LEU A 37 -18.96 -5.20 31.97
N HIS A 38 -17.88 -5.43 32.74
CA HIS A 38 -17.86 -6.48 33.78
C HIS A 38 -18.85 -6.23 34.92
N ARG A 39 -19.05 -4.97 35.35
CA ARG A 39 -19.98 -4.64 36.44
C ARG A 39 -21.45 -4.73 36.03
N VAL A 40 -21.81 -4.23 34.85
CA VAL A 40 -23.20 -4.26 34.37
C VAL A 40 -23.63 -5.70 34.06
N TRP A 41 -22.70 -6.56 33.65
CA TRP A 41 -22.99 -7.93 33.26
C TRP A 41 -23.08 -8.90 34.45
N ALA A 42 -22.26 -8.72 35.48
CA ALA A 42 -22.31 -9.54 36.70
C ALA A 42 -23.64 -9.42 37.47
N GLU A 43 -24.39 -8.33 37.29
CA GLU A 43 -25.61 -8.07 38.05
C GLU A 43 -26.91 -8.62 37.40
N LYS A 44 -26.92 -9.00 36.11
CA LYS A 44 -28.19 -9.25 35.39
C LYS A 44 -28.30 -10.48 34.48
N SER A 45 -27.34 -11.41 34.46
CA SER A 45 -27.42 -12.55 33.54
C SER A 45 -27.25 -13.91 34.26
N LYS A 46 -28.36 -14.63 34.49
CA LYS A 46 -28.37 -16.03 34.95
C LYS A 46 -28.10 -17.03 33.81
N VAL A 47 -27.34 -16.65 32.80
CA VAL A 47 -27.00 -17.52 31.66
C VAL A 47 -25.48 -17.66 31.60
N PRO A 48 -24.92 -18.87 31.69
CA PRO A 48 -23.49 -19.08 31.57
C PRO A 48 -22.97 -18.59 30.22
N ILE A 49 -21.82 -17.91 30.23
CA ILE A 49 -21.17 -17.35 29.03
C ILE A 49 -20.99 -18.38 27.90
N TRP A 50 -20.86 -19.66 28.27
CA TRP A 50 -20.69 -20.80 27.37
C TRP A 50 -21.91 -21.10 26.50
N SER A 51 -23.13 -20.76 26.94
CA SER A 51 -24.35 -20.99 26.14
C SER A 51 -24.49 -20.00 24.98
N TRP A 52 -23.86 -18.83 25.07
CA TRP A 52 -23.84 -17.85 23.96
C TRP A 52 -22.77 -18.17 22.92
N LEU A 53 -21.62 -18.71 23.34
CA LEU A 53 -20.56 -19.14 22.42
C LEU A 53 -21.01 -20.30 21.51
N ALA A 54 -21.98 -21.11 21.92
CA ALA A 54 -22.56 -22.16 21.09
C ALA A 54 -23.54 -21.65 20.01
N MET A 55 -24.18 -20.49 20.22
CA MET A 55 -25.15 -19.92 19.25
C MET A 55 -24.50 -19.10 18.14
N LEU A 56 -23.23 -18.71 18.29
CA LEU A 56 -22.45 -18.03 17.27
C LEU A 56 -21.54 -19.01 16.50
N SER A 57 -22.10 -20.17 16.11
CA SER A 57 -21.43 -21.13 15.23
C SER A 57 -21.27 -20.55 13.81
N VAL A 58 -20.44 -19.52 13.70
CA VAL A 58 -19.72 -19.15 12.48
C VAL A 58 -18.44 -19.96 12.56
N PRO A 59 -18.15 -20.84 11.58
CA PRO A 59 -16.82 -21.42 11.50
C PRO A 59 -15.85 -20.29 11.17
N GLU A 60 -14.68 -20.32 11.80
CA GLU A 60 -13.46 -19.55 11.47
C GLU A 60 -13.02 -18.47 12.46
N LEU A 61 -11.72 -18.57 12.74
CA LEU A 61 -10.83 -17.74 13.54
C LEU A 61 -10.96 -17.84 15.06
N ASN A 62 -10.07 -18.67 15.61
CA ASN A 62 -9.72 -18.70 17.03
C ASN A 62 -9.36 -17.26 17.49
N PRO A 63 -9.99 -16.74 18.56
CA PRO A 63 -9.73 -15.39 19.07
C PRO A 63 -8.25 -15.11 19.39
N LEU A 64 -7.47 -16.15 19.71
CA LEU A 64 -6.04 -16.03 19.95
C LEU A 64 -5.26 -15.72 18.68
N THR A 65 -5.68 -16.24 17.52
CA THR A 65 -5.03 -15.91 16.23
C THR A 65 -5.31 -14.47 15.84
N HIS A 66 -6.51 -13.96 16.11
CA HIS A 66 -6.85 -12.56 15.84
C HIS A 66 -6.06 -11.59 16.73
N LEU A 67 -5.90 -11.89 18.02
CA LEU A 67 -5.10 -11.07 18.93
C LEU A 67 -3.61 -11.12 18.61
N ALA A 68 -3.08 -12.29 18.25
CA ALA A 68 -1.69 -12.42 17.80
C ALA A 68 -1.45 -11.63 16.50
N HIS A 69 -2.41 -11.65 15.58
CA HIS A 69 -2.34 -10.86 14.35
C HIS A 69 -2.38 -9.36 14.62
N LEU A 70 -3.27 -8.87 15.50
CA LEU A 70 -3.30 -7.45 15.86
C LEU A 70 -2.02 -6.98 16.55
N ALA A 71 -1.48 -7.76 17.50
CA ALA A 71 -0.22 -7.45 18.15
C ALA A 71 0.96 -7.44 17.15
N PHE A 72 0.92 -8.32 16.15
CA PHE A 72 1.88 -8.33 15.06
C PHE A 72 1.73 -7.10 14.15
N VAL A 73 0.52 -6.66 13.82
CA VAL A 73 0.28 -5.47 12.99
C VAL A 73 0.74 -4.19 13.69
N ASP A 74 0.45 -4.02 14.98
CA ASP A 74 0.93 -2.85 15.74
C ASP A 74 2.47 -2.83 15.83
N GLN A 75 3.11 -4.00 16.00
CA GLN A 75 4.56 -4.13 15.97
C GLN A 75 5.13 -3.86 14.57
N ALA A 76 4.51 -4.41 13.53
CA ALA A 76 4.91 -4.19 12.13
C ALA A 76 4.84 -2.71 11.73
N MET A 77 3.92 -1.95 12.33
CA MET A 77 3.81 -0.51 12.13
C MET A 77 4.88 0.30 12.86
N SER A 78 5.22 -0.07 14.10
CA SER A 78 6.41 0.50 14.74
C SER A 78 7.70 0.12 14.01
N ASP A 79 7.68 -0.99 13.27
CA ASP A 79 8.79 -1.53 12.48
C ASP A 79 8.75 -1.12 11.00
N LEU A 80 7.85 -0.20 10.60
CA LEU A 80 7.90 0.46 9.27
C LEU A 80 9.12 1.39 9.11
N SER A 81 10.05 1.39 10.06
CA SER A 81 11.36 2.00 9.86
C SER A 81 12.16 1.18 8.85
N VAL A 82 12.82 1.86 7.92
CA VAL A 82 13.87 1.24 7.12
C VAL A 82 15.00 0.79 8.06
N PRO A 83 15.59 -0.40 7.87
CA PRO A 83 16.78 -0.79 8.61
C PRO A 83 17.93 0.22 8.40
N HIS A 84 18.83 0.36 9.35
CA HIS A 84 20.03 1.20 9.23
C HIS A 84 21.28 0.37 9.53
N GLU A 85 21.52 -0.64 8.69
CA GLU A 85 22.60 -1.61 8.93
C GLU A 85 23.95 -1.13 8.43
N LEU A 86 24.02 -0.11 7.57
CA LEU A 86 25.29 0.40 7.06
C LEU A 86 25.88 1.45 7.98
N ASN A 87 27.20 1.44 8.10
CA ASN A 87 27.93 2.48 8.82
C ASN A 87 28.29 3.64 7.89
N ILE A 88 28.76 4.74 8.50
CA ILE A 88 29.08 5.98 7.77
C ILE A 88 30.19 5.80 6.71
N ASP A 89 31.14 4.88 6.91
CA ASP A 89 32.21 4.65 5.94
C ASP A 89 31.68 3.87 4.73
N GLU A 90 30.69 3.00 4.93
CA GLU A 90 29.97 2.30 3.86
C GLU A 90 29.09 3.26 3.05
N HIS A 91 28.41 4.21 3.70
CA HIS A 91 27.68 5.29 3.01
C HIS A 91 28.63 6.11 2.11
N LYS A 92 29.79 6.52 2.65
CA LYS A 92 30.81 7.25 1.87
C LYS A 92 31.33 6.44 0.69
N ALA A 93 31.52 5.13 0.86
CA ALA A 93 31.97 4.26 -0.23
C ALA A 93 30.92 4.17 -1.35
N ILE A 94 29.63 4.10 -1.01
CA ILE A 94 28.52 4.12 -1.98
C ILE A 94 28.50 5.43 -2.75
N ILE A 95 28.54 6.57 -2.04
CA ILE A 95 28.52 7.91 -2.66
C ILE A 95 29.75 8.10 -3.58
N ALA A 96 30.94 7.71 -3.11
CA ALA A 96 32.16 7.79 -3.93
C ALA A 96 32.07 6.93 -5.18
N HIS A 97 31.43 5.76 -5.10
CA HIS A 97 31.22 4.90 -6.26
C HIS A 97 30.26 5.53 -7.28
N LEU A 98 29.14 6.13 -6.83
CA LEU A 98 28.22 6.86 -7.71
C LEU A 98 28.97 7.97 -8.47
N LYS A 99 29.76 8.79 -7.78
CA LYS A 99 30.56 9.87 -8.40
C LYS A 99 31.54 9.35 -9.44
N SER A 100 32.18 8.21 -9.16
CA SER A 100 33.07 7.57 -10.13
C SER A 100 32.32 7.10 -11.39
N LEU A 101 31.07 6.67 -11.26
CA LEU A 101 30.25 6.28 -12.42
C LEU A 101 29.89 7.51 -13.26
N GLU A 102 29.54 8.62 -12.61
CA GLU A 102 29.22 9.91 -13.27
C GLU A 102 30.37 10.49 -14.07
N GLU A 103 31.59 10.39 -13.55
CA GLU A 103 32.78 10.84 -14.26
C GLU A 103 33.08 9.97 -15.50
N SER A 104 32.59 8.71 -15.50
CA SER A 104 32.86 7.74 -16.56
C SER A 104 31.79 7.69 -17.66
N ASP A 105 30.54 8.05 -17.35
CA ASP A 105 29.41 8.03 -18.30
C ASP A 105 29.07 9.45 -18.76
N SER A 106 29.20 9.71 -20.06
CA SER A 106 29.04 11.04 -20.66
C SER A 106 27.59 11.52 -20.83
N GLY A 107 26.70 11.25 -19.88
CA GLY A 107 25.48 12.06 -19.72
C GLY A 107 24.12 11.38 -19.87
N GLU A 108 23.79 10.42 -19.00
CA GLU A 108 22.40 10.22 -18.61
C GLU A 108 22.22 10.58 -17.12
N GLU A 109 21.63 11.74 -16.88
CA GLU A 109 21.01 12.12 -15.60
C GLU A 109 19.71 11.31 -15.48
N GLY A 110 19.64 10.41 -14.49
CA GLY A 110 18.48 9.55 -14.28
C GLY A 110 18.69 8.56 -13.14
N MET A 111 17.61 7.85 -12.77
CA MET A 111 17.63 6.79 -11.74
C MET A 111 18.74 5.78 -12.04
N ARG A 112 19.70 5.64 -11.11
CA ARG A 112 20.82 4.72 -11.26
C ARG A 112 20.66 3.53 -10.35
N CYS A 113 20.75 2.35 -10.94
CA CYS A 113 20.82 1.09 -10.22
C CYS A 113 22.17 0.45 -10.49
N PHE A 114 22.95 0.14 -9.45
CA PHE A 114 24.26 -0.46 -9.62
C PHE A 114 24.59 -1.49 -8.54
N PRO A 115 25.29 -2.58 -8.88
CA PRO A 115 25.81 -3.50 -7.89
C PRO A 115 27.07 -2.94 -7.21
N LEU A 116 27.24 -3.19 -5.92
CA LEU A 116 28.46 -2.80 -5.20
C LEU A 116 28.91 -3.93 -4.26
N ASN A 117 30.21 -4.18 -4.22
CA ASN A 117 30.82 -5.10 -3.24
C ASN A 117 31.55 -4.28 -2.18
N LEU A 118 31.07 -4.36 -0.93
CA LEU A 118 31.75 -3.74 0.21
C LEU A 118 32.54 -4.81 0.99
N PRO A 119 33.72 -4.47 1.56
CA PRO A 119 34.51 -5.41 2.36
C PRO A 119 33.69 -6.01 3.50
N GLY A 120 33.69 -7.35 3.60
CA GLY A 120 32.98 -8.06 4.66
C GLY A 120 31.46 -8.16 4.50
N ARG A 121 30.89 -7.66 3.38
CA ARG A 121 29.46 -7.82 3.06
C ARG A 121 29.22 -8.74 1.86
N PRO A 122 28.05 -9.39 1.80
CA PRO A 122 27.53 -9.92 0.54
C PRO A 122 27.38 -8.83 -0.52
N PRO A 123 27.33 -9.18 -1.82
CA PRO A 123 27.06 -8.23 -2.89
C PRO A 123 25.76 -7.44 -2.66
N LEU A 124 25.83 -6.13 -2.87
CA LEU A 124 24.74 -5.20 -2.69
C LEU A 124 24.17 -4.74 -4.03
N PHE A 125 22.91 -4.36 -4.03
CA PHE A 125 22.27 -3.61 -5.11
C PHE A 125 21.88 -2.24 -4.56
N ILE A 126 22.34 -1.19 -5.22
CA ILE A 126 22.11 0.21 -4.82
C ILE A 126 21.17 0.83 -5.83
N LYS A 127 20.08 1.42 -5.34
CA LYS A 127 19.18 2.27 -6.12
C LYS A 127 19.39 3.70 -5.68
N HIS A 128 19.77 4.57 -6.61
CA HIS A 128 19.88 6.02 -6.46
C HIS A 128 18.76 6.67 -7.26
N CYS A 129 17.96 7.51 -6.58
CA CYS A 129 16.83 8.20 -7.18
C CYS A 129 16.59 9.50 -6.43
N ASP A 130 16.23 10.56 -7.14
CA ASP A 130 16.07 11.90 -6.57
C ASP A 130 14.84 12.04 -5.64
N TYR A 131 13.90 11.08 -5.66
CA TYR A 131 12.63 11.20 -4.91
C TYR A 131 12.10 9.86 -4.38
N ASP A 132 11.43 9.91 -3.22
CA ASP A 132 10.58 8.84 -2.62
C ASP A 132 11.28 7.49 -2.34
N ILE A 133 12.62 7.48 -2.27
CA ILE A 133 13.37 6.24 -2.04
C ILE A 133 13.08 5.62 -0.67
N LEU A 134 12.82 6.46 0.34
CA LEU A 134 12.51 6.03 1.71
C LEU A 134 11.14 5.33 1.77
N ALA A 135 10.12 5.87 1.12
CA ALA A 135 8.83 5.21 1.03
C ALA A 135 8.91 3.87 0.29
N GLU A 136 9.68 3.79 -0.80
CA GLU A 136 9.90 2.51 -1.49
C GLU A 136 10.61 1.49 -0.60
N ALA A 137 11.71 1.89 0.03
CA ALA A 137 12.45 1.06 0.96
C ALA A 137 11.55 0.58 2.12
N THR A 138 10.68 1.45 2.62
CA THR A 138 9.71 1.12 3.68
C THR A 138 8.68 0.11 3.19
N THR A 139 8.05 0.35 2.04
CA THR A 139 7.08 -0.58 1.44
C THR A 139 7.71 -1.95 1.19
N GLN A 140 8.94 -2.00 0.64
CA GLN A 140 9.65 -3.24 0.40
C GLN A 140 10.00 -3.96 1.72
N ASN A 141 10.50 -3.24 2.73
CA ASN A 141 10.83 -3.82 4.03
C ASN A 141 9.59 -4.41 4.71
N PHE A 142 8.46 -3.71 4.66
CA PHE A 142 7.17 -4.21 5.17
C PHE A 142 6.84 -5.59 4.59
N PHE A 143 6.83 -5.73 3.27
CA PHE A 143 6.53 -7.03 2.66
C PHE A 143 7.63 -8.06 2.84
N HIS A 144 8.91 -7.66 2.92
CA HIS A 144 10.00 -8.57 3.24
C HIS A 144 9.79 -9.23 4.60
N LEU A 145 9.40 -8.46 5.63
CA LEU A 145 9.12 -8.99 6.96
C LEU A 145 7.95 -9.98 6.96
N LEU A 146 6.90 -9.71 6.18
CA LEU A 146 5.79 -10.64 5.98
C LEU A 146 6.21 -11.93 5.27
N ALA A 147 7.03 -11.81 4.22
CA ALA A 147 7.46 -12.93 3.38
C ALA A 147 8.53 -13.83 4.04
N LYS A 148 9.32 -13.29 4.97
CA LYS A 148 10.50 -13.97 5.53
C LYS A 148 10.15 -15.33 6.15
N ASP A 149 9.03 -15.40 6.86
CA ASP A 149 8.59 -16.59 7.59
C ASP A 149 7.43 -17.32 6.91
N ASP A 150 6.99 -16.84 5.73
CA ASP A 150 5.95 -17.47 4.91
C ASP A 150 6.57 -18.29 3.76
N ALA A 151 6.54 -19.61 3.90
CA ALA A 151 7.07 -20.53 2.88
C ALA A 151 6.27 -20.49 1.55
N SER A 152 5.07 -19.93 1.56
CA SER A 152 4.22 -19.73 0.38
C SER A 152 4.37 -18.35 -0.25
N ALA A 153 5.20 -17.47 0.32
CA ALA A 153 5.44 -16.15 -0.23
C ALA A 153 6.38 -16.18 -1.44
N PRO A 154 6.23 -15.25 -2.41
CA PRO A 154 7.33 -14.89 -3.28
C PRO A 154 8.47 -14.33 -2.43
N ARG A 155 9.69 -14.41 -2.95
CA ARG A 155 10.84 -13.82 -2.28
C ARG A 155 10.86 -12.30 -2.52
N ILE A 156 11.35 -11.55 -1.54
CA ILE A 156 11.41 -10.09 -1.59
C ILE A 156 12.80 -9.67 -1.12
N PRO A 157 13.54 -8.86 -1.90
CA PRO A 157 14.87 -8.44 -1.51
C PRO A 157 14.84 -7.71 -0.17
N ARG A 158 15.70 -8.13 0.75
CA ARG A 158 15.93 -7.45 2.01
C ARG A 158 16.49 -6.05 1.77
N VAL A 159 15.85 -5.05 2.37
CA VAL A 159 16.42 -3.70 2.50
C VAL A 159 17.39 -3.69 3.67
N LEU A 160 18.55 -3.07 3.47
CA LEU A 160 19.64 -3.00 4.44
C LEU A 160 19.80 -1.60 5.01
N ASP A 161 19.60 -0.59 4.15
CA ASP A 161 19.62 0.82 4.52
C ASP A 161 18.87 1.65 3.49
N ALA A 162 18.40 2.82 3.91
CA ALA A 162 18.06 3.91 3.01
C ALA A 162 18.43 5.25 3.66
N PHE A 163 19.16 6.08 2.93
CA PHE A 163 19.75 7.30 3.46
C PHE A 163 19.88 8.37 2.39
N SER A 164 20.06 9.62 2.83
CA SER A 164 20.37 10.75 1.97
C SER A 164 21.80 11.25 2.21
N SER A 165 22.49 11.66 1.15
CA SER A 165 23.77 12.36 1.26
C SER A 165 23.56 13.81 1.70
N ASP A 166 24.63 14.46 2.15
CA ASP A 166 24.63 15.91 2.43
C ASP A 166 24.38 16.75 1.15
N GLU A 167 24.58 16.16 -0.03
CA GLU A 167 24.35 16.77 -1.34
C GLU A 167 22.91 16.59 -1.84
N GLY A 168 22.07 15.84 -1.09
CA GLY A 168 20.67 15.59 -1.40
C GLY A 168 20.38 14.30 -2.17
N ASP A 169 21.42 13.53 -2.52
CA ASP A 169 21.26 12.23 -3.17
C ASP A 169 20.57 11.24 -2.25
N CYS A 170 19.60 10.50 -2.76
CA CYS A 170 18.84 9.54 -1.98
C CYS A 170 19.15 8.10 -2.45
N PHE A 171 19.44 7.22 -1.49
CA PHE A 171 19.87 5.84 -1.75
C PHE A 171 18.98 4.83 -1.03
N ALA A 172 18.64 3.73 -1.71
CA ALA A 172 18.23 2.48 -1.08
C ALA A 172 19.30 1.42 -1.33
N VAL A 173 19.70 0.74 -0.25
CA VAL A 173 20.69 -0.32 -0.24
C VAL A 173 19.98 -1.62 0.07
N MET A 174 20.04 -2.58 -0.85
CA MET A 174 19.33 -3.84 -0.73
C MET A 174 20.23 -5.02 -1.10
N GLU A 175 19.79 -6.23 -0.73
CA GLU A 175 20.49 -7.44 -1.14
C GLU A 175 20.49 -7.59 -2.67
N LYS A 176 21.64 -7.95 -3.23
CA LYS A 176 21.71 -8.27 -4.66
C LYS A 176 21.17 -9.67 -4.90
N ILE A 177 20.17 -9.77 -5.77
CA ILE A 177 19.63 -11.06 -6.20
C ILE A 177 20.38 -11.56 -7.44
N ASP A 178 20.94 -12.76 -7.35
CA ASP A 178 21.48 -13.49 -8.51
C ASP A 178 20.34 -14.28 -9.17
N ALA A 179 19.61 -13.59 -10.05
CA ALA A 179 18.48 -14.12 -10.79
C ALA A 179 18.27 -13.32 -12.07
N GLN A 180 17.64 -13.94 -13.07
CA GLN A 180 17.23 -13.28 -14.31
C GLN A 180 15.79 -12.80 -14.17
N THR A 181 15.45 -11.74 -14.92
CA THR A 181 14.05 -11.30 -15.03
C THR A 181 13.21 -12.36 -15.73
N LEU A 182 11.89 -12.35 -15.54
CA LEU A 182 10.99 -13.21 -16.31
C LEU A 182 11.03 -12.90 -17.82
N GLY A 183 11.53 -11.73 -18.21
CA GLY A 183 11.76 -11.36 -19.60
C GLY A 183 12.98 -12.08 -20.21
N ASP A 184 13.98 -12.36 -19.39
CA ASP A 184 15.30 -12.82 -19.85
C ASP A 184 15.59 -14.30 -19.54
N CYS A 185 14.84 -14.92 -18.62
CA CYS A 185 15.12 -16.28 -18.15
C CYS A 185 14.66 -17.40 -19.11
N GLY A 186 14.12 -17.05 -20.28
CA GLY A 186 13.81 -17.99 -21.37
C GLY A 186 12.62 -18.93 -21.12
N ILE A 187 11.82 -18.70 -20.09
CA ILE A 187 10.61 -19.51 -19.81
C ILE A 187 9.45 -19.13 -20.76
N PRO A 188 8.49 -20.04 -20.99
CA PRO A 188 7.28 -19.72 -21.75
C PRO A 188 6.45 -18.60 -21.10
N GLU A 189 5.82 -17.77 -21.93
CA GLU A 189 4.97 -16.65 -21.49
C GLU A 189 3.88 -17.07 -20.49
N ALA A 190 3.25 -18.23 -20.68
CA ALA A 190 2.21 -18.72 -19.79
C ALA A 190 2.76 -19.02 -18.39
N GLU A 191 3.99 -19.54 -18.29
CA GLU A 191 4.66 -19.79 -17.02
C GLU A 191 5.05 -18.48 -16.33
N ALA A 192 5.56 -17.50 -17.08
CA ALA A 192 5.85 -16.16 -16.57
C ALA A 192 4.60 -15.47 -16.00
N VAL A 193 3.46 -15.59 -16.69
CA VAL A 193 2.16 -15.06 -16.21
C VAL A 193 1.73 -15.76 -14.92
N ASP A 194 1.91 -17.08 -14.81
CA ASP A 194 1.54 -17.84 -13.63
C ASP A 194 2.39 -17.45 -12.40
N LEU A 195 3.70 -17.27 -12.59
CA LEU A 195 4.61 -16.83 -11.53
C LEU A 195 4.32 -15.40 -11.07
N ALA A 196 4.12 -14.46 -12.00
CA ALA A 196 3.76 -13.09 -11.67
C ALA A 196 2.38 -13.00 -10.99
N ALA A 197 1.39 -13.77 -11.47
CA ALA A 197 0.08 -13.84 -10.84
C ALA A 197 0.15 -14.40 -9.42
N PHE A 198 0.91 -15.47 -9.20
CA PHE A 198 1.15 -15.99 -7.85
C PHE A 198 1.71 -14.89 -6.92
N ALA A 199 2.72 -14.16 -7.38
CA ALA A 199 3.38 -13.13 -6.60
C ALA A 199 2.46 -11.93 -6.30
N VAL A 200 1.72 -11.43 -7.31
CA VAL A 200 0.74 -10.34 -7.15
C VAL A 200 -0.44 -10.76 -6.28
N LYS A 201 -0.90 -12.01 -6.39
CA LYS A 201 -1.95 -12.54 -5.51
C LYS A 201 -1.49 -12.54 -4.06
N TRP A 202 -0.28 -13.02 -3.80
CA TRP A 202 0.26 -13.03 -2.44
C TRP A 202 0.28 -11.61 -1.86
N LEU A 203 0.74 -10.60 -2.62
CA LEU A 203 0.67 -9.20 -2.20
C LEU A 203 -0.76 -8.77 -1.85
N GLN A 204 -1.73 -9.06 -2.72
CA GLN A 204 -3.14 -8.70 -2.48
C GLN A 204 -3.73 -9.35 -1.23
N ASP A 205 -3.31 -10.58 -0.94
CA ASP A 205 -3.76 -11.33 0.24
C ASP A 205 -3.19 -10.77 1.56
N GLN A 206 -2.16 -9.90 1.51
CA GLN A 206 -1.60 -9.24 2.70
C GLN A 206 -2.37 -8.00 3.15
N LEU A 207 -3.48 -7.63 2.48
CA LEU A 207 -4.31 -6.49 2.87
C LEU A 207 -4.70 -6.49 4.36
N PRO A 208 -5.04 -7.63 5.01
CA PRO A 208 -5.36 -7.65 6.44
C PRO A 208 -4.19 -7.19 7.34
N SER A 209 -2.95 -7.34 6.88
CA SER A 209 -1.75 -6.92 7.62
C SER A 209 -1.42 -5.45 7.43
N VAL A 210 -2.08 -4.75 6.51
CA VAL A 210 -1.93 -3.30 6.32
C VAL A 210 -2.96 -2.58 7.19
N PRO A 211 -2.56 -1.56 7.97
CA PRO A 211 -3.52 -0.86 8.82
C PRO A 211 -4.63 -0.20 8.02
N ASP A 212 -5.81 -0.18 8.63
CA ASP A 212 -6.97 0.44 8.02
C ASP A 212 -6.83 1.95 7.79
N THR A 213 -5.88 2.61 8.43
CA THR A 213 -5.58 4.02 8.22
C THR A 213 -4.75 4.29 6.96
N VAL A 214 -4.06 3.29 6.42
CA VAL A 214 -3.22 3.46 5.23
C VAL A 214 -4.08 3.62 3.98
N PHE A 215 -3.81 4.70 3.25
CA PHE A 215 -4.41 5.01 1.95
C PHE A 215 -3.34 5.65 1.06
N GLY A 216 -2.99 5.00 -0.04
CA GLY A 216 -1.82 5.36 -0.85
C GLY A 216 -0.60 4.50 -0.55
N ARG A 217 0.58 5.11 -0.35
CA ARG A 217 1.83 4.38 -0.11
C ARG A 217 1.82 3.68 1.25
N ILE A 218 2.42 2.49 1.32
CA ILE A 218 2.66 1.78 2.58
C ILE A 218 4.03 2.26 3.09
N SER A 219 4.03 3.43 3.73
CA SER A 219 5.24 4.13 4.16
C SER A 219 5.07 4.67 5.57
N SER A 220 6.20 4.87 6.26
CA SER A 220 6.28 5.68 7.49
C SER A 220 6.23 7.19 7.19
N GLU A 221 6.43 7.58 5.92
CA GLU A 221 6.30 8.96 5.47
C GLU A 221 4.83 9.32 5.22
N GLU A 222 4.25 10.16 6.08
CA GLU A 222 2.83 10.55 6.01
C GLU A 222 2.44 11.26 4.70
N GLU A 223 3.40 11.95 4.07
CA GLU A 223 3.17 12.76 2.86
C GLU A 223 3.65 12.07 1.57
N ALA A 224 4.04 10.79 1.62
CA ALA A 224 4.54 10.06 0.46
C ALA A 224 3.49 10.03 -0.67
N PRO A 225 3.81 10.55 -1.87
CA PRO A 225 2.86 10.61 -2.97
C PRO A 225 2.52 9.22 -3.50
N VAL A 226 1.29 9.05 -3.96
CA VAL A 226 0.84 7.79 -4.55
C VAL A 226 1.50 7.58 -5.91
N TRP A 227 2.21 6.46 -6.06
CA TRP A 227 2.71 6.03 -7.36
C TRP A 227 1.73 5.08 -8.02
N HIS A 228 1.15 5.51 -9.14
CA HIS A 228 0.28 4.71 -9.98
C HIS A 228 0.31 5.22 -11.42
N GLN A 229 0.34 4.33 -12.41
CA GLN A 229 0.28 4.68 -13.84
C GLN A 229 -0.99 5.45 -14.29
N PHE A 230 -1.91 5.72 -13.36
CA PHE A 230 -3.07 6.57 -13.61
C PHE A 230 -2.69 8.06 -13.58
N PHE A 231 -1.67 8.42 -12.78
CA PHE A 231 -1.20 9.78 -12.61
C PHE A 231 -0.10 10.13 -13.59
N LYS A 232 0.13 11.44 -13.79
CA LYS A 232 1.21 11.92 -14.65
C LYS A 232 2.56 11.45 -14.13
N ASP A 233 3.43 10.99 -15.04
CA ASP A 233 4.76 10.48 -14.69
C ASP A 233 4.69 9.39 -13.61
N HIS A 234 3.55 8.70 -13.56
CA HIS A 234 3.17 7.68 -12.59
C HIS A 234 3.07 8.14 -11.13
N GLN A 235 3.11 9.45 -10.85
CA GLN A 235 3.12 9.99 -9.49
C GLN A 235 1.95 10.97 -9.27
N ALA A 236 1.21 10.79 -8.18
CA ALA A 236 0.21 11.75 -7.75
C ALA A 236 0.88 13.07 -7.30
N PRO A 237 0.17 14.22 -7.36
CA PRO A 237 0.71 15.50 -6.88
C PRO A 237 1.05 15.53 -5.38
N GLY A 238 0.62 14.53 -4.62
CA GLY A 238 0.87 14.41 -3.19
C GLY A 238 0.16 13.18 -2.62
N ALA A 239 0.27 13.00 -1.30
CA ALA A 239 -0.50 12.00 -0.59
C ALA A 239 -2.01 12.34 -0.58
N PHE A 240 -2.85 11.31 -0.50
CA PHE A 240 -4.30 11.47 -0.32
C PHE A 240 -4.68 10.96 1.06
N ALA A 241 -5.38 11.77 1.84
CA ALA A 241 -5.76 11.38 3.20
C ALA A 241 -6.82 10.25 3.25
N ASN A 242 -7.67 10.15 2.22
CA ASN A 242 -8.78 9.19 2.16
C ASN A 242 -9.39 9.11 0.74
N PRO A 243 -10.28 8.14 0.45
CA PRO A 243 -10.92 7.99 -0.86
C PRO A 243 -11.68 9.22 -1.35
N LYS A 244 -12.25 10.03 -0.44
CA LYS A 244 -13.03 11.21 -0.81
C LYS A 244 -12.14 12.30 -1.41
N VAL A 245 -10.98 12.57 -0.82
CA VAL A 245 -10.01 13.55 -1.36
C VAL A 245 -9.52 13.12 -2.74
N LEU A 246 -9.24 11.83 -2.92
CA LEU A 246 -8.89 11.28 -4.23
C LEU A 246 -10.04 11.43 -5.25
N ALA A 247 -11.29 11.19 -4.83
CA ALA A 247 -12.46 11.30 -5.69
C ALA A 247 -12.71 12.75 -6.15
N GLU A 248 -12.50 13.73 -5.27
CA GLU A 248 -12.55 15.15 -5.60
C GLU A 248 -11.51 15.51 -6.66
N TYR A 249 -10.25 15.08 -6.47
CA TYR A 249 -9.17 15.30 -7.43
C TYR A 249 -9.48 14.68 -8.81
N VAL A 250 -9.92 13.42 -8.82
CA VAL A 250 -10.28 12.71 -10.06
C VAL A 250 -11.50 13.34 -10.74
N SER A 251 -12.49 13.80 -9.97
CA SER A 251 -13.66 14.50 -10.52
C SER A 251 -13.28 15.83 -11.15
N GLU A 252 -12.39 16.61 -10.52
CA GLU A 252 -11.93 17.87 -11.11
C GLU A 252 -11.22 17.65 -12.44
N ALA A 253 -10.33 16.65 -12.52
CA ALA A 253 -9.72 16.24 -13.78
C ALA A 253 -10.78 15.80 -14.80
N SER A 254 -11.81 15.06 -14.35
CA SER A 254 -12.91 14.63 -15.20
C SER A 254 -13.69 15.79 -15.81
N GLN A 255 -13.87 16.91 -15.10
CA GLN A 255 -14.56 18.10 -15.63
C GLN A 255 -13.85 18.72 -16.84
N ARG A 256 -12.54 18.47 -16.98
CA ARG A 256 -11.72 18.95 -18.10
C ARG A 256 -11.75 18.01 -19.31
N CYS A 257 -12.40 16.85 -19.21
CA CYS A 257 -12.64 15.98 -20.36
C CYS A 257 -13.43 16.73 -21.45
N ARG A 258 -12.97 16.55 -22.71
CA ARG A 258 -13.58 17.18 -23.90
C ARG A 258 -15.06 16.78 -24.09
N LEU A 259 -15.36 15.51 -23.87
CA LEU A 259 -16.71 14.96 -24.04
C LEU A 259 -17.49 15.11 -22.74
N LYS A 260 -18.65 15.80 -22.81
CA LYS A 260 -19.47 16.11 -21.64
C LYS A 260 -20.04 14.85 -20.98
N GLU A 261 -20.39 13.83 -21.76
CA GLU A 261 -20.88 12.55 -21.26
C GLU A 261 -19.85 11.73 -20.48
N ARG A 262 -18.56 12.12 -20.54
CA ARG A 262 -17.46 11.48 -19.80
C ARG A 262 -17.09 12.21 -18.50
N ARG A 263 -17.79 13.30 -18.19
CA ARG A 263 -17.55 14.07 -16.96
C ARG A 263 -18.27 13.38 -15.81
N LEU A 264 -17.52 13.08 -14.76
CA LEU A 264 -18.01 12.42 -13.55
C LEU A 264 -18.06 13.45 -12.42
N SER A 265 -19.17 13.49 -11.69
CA SER A 265 -19.24 14.19 -10.40
C SER A 265 -18.41 13.46 -9.35
N THR A 266 -18.09 14.14 -8.25
CA THR A 266 -17.40 13.53 -7.11
C THR A 266 -18.15 12.32 -6.59
N ASP A 267 -19.47 12.40 -6.43
CA ASP A 267 -20.30 11.27 -5.97
C ASP A 267 -20.21 10.07 -6.93
N GLN A 268 -20.24 10.31 -8.25
CA GLN A 268 -20.09 9.23 -9.24
C GLN A 268 -18.71 8.57 -9.19
N VAL A 269 -17.65 9.35 -8.96
CA VAL A 269 -16.29 8.81 -8.78
C VAL A 269 -16.20 8.04 -7.47
N LEU A 270 -16.78 8.56 -6.39
CA LEU A 270 -16.76 7.91 -5.08
C LEU A 270 -17.55 6.59 -5.10
N ASP A 271 -18.74 6.58 -5.70
CA ASP A 271 -19.53 5.36 -5.93
C ASP A 271 -18.74 4.33 -6.77
N SER A 272 -17.93 4.82 -7.71
CA SER A 272 -17.06 4.00 -8.56
C SER A 272 -15.86 3.41 -7.82
N PHE A 273 -15.37 4.09 -6.77
CA PHE A 273 -14.34 3.55 -5.90
C PHE A 273 -14.88 2.41 -5.03
N GLY A 274 -16.14 2.51 -4.62
CA GLY A 274 -16.76 1.56 -3.70
C GLY A 274 -16.09 1.57 -2.32
N ASP A 275 -16.46 0.59 -1.50
CA ASP A 275 -15.89 0.42 -0.15
C ASP A 275 -14.62 -0.46 -0.16
N ASP A 276 -14.38 -1.20 -1.25
CA ASP A 276 -13.33 -2.21 -1.33
C ASP A 276 -11.96 -1.59 -1.69
N ARG A 277 -11.07 -1.56 -0.70
CA ARG A 277 -9.64 -1.27 -0.90
C ARG A 277 -8.88 -2.53 -1.29
N ARG A 278 -7.80 -2.35 -2.05
CA ARG A 278 -6.87 -3.41 -2.43
C ARG A 278 -5.45 -2.91 -2.36
N ILE A 279 -4.53 -3.79 -1.97
CA ILE A 279 -3.12 -3.61 -2.29
C ILE A 279 -3.01 -3.70 -3.80
N TYR A 280 -2.44 -2.66 -4.42
CA TYR A 280 -2.20 -2.63 -5.83
C TYR A 280 -0.72 -2.76 -6.16
N HIS A 281 -0.42 -3.27 -7.35
CA HIS A 281 0.88 -3.16 -8.01
C HIS A 281 0.62 -2.58 -9.39
N SER A 282 1.02 -1.32 -9.64
CA SER A 282 0.65 -0.64 -10.88
C SER A 282 1.63 -0.84 -12.03
N ASP A 283 2.85 -1.28 -11.73
CA ASP A 283 3.92 -1.51 -12.72
C ASP A 283 4.19 -3.01 -12.95
N ILE A 284 3.17 -3.75 -13.40
CA ILE A 284 3.27 -5.20 -13.62
C ILE A 284 3.90 -5.47 -14.99
N LYS A 285 5.22 -5.57 -15.00
CA LYS A 285 6.05 -5.90 -16.17
C LYS A 285 6.99 -7.06 -15.84
N LYS A 286 7.50 -7.77 -16.85
CA LYS A 286 8.30 -9.00 -16.61
C LYS A 286 9.62 -8.72 -15.90
N GLU A 287 10.12 -7.50 -16.07
CA GLU A 287 11.37 -6.99 -15.53
C GLU A 287 11.30 -6.82 -14.00
N ASN A 288 10.10 -6.67 -13.44
CA ASN A 288 9.88 -6.52 -11.99
C ASN A 288 9.71 -7.87 -11.26
N PHE A 289 9.90 -8.99 -11.97
CA PHE A 289 9.89 -10.32 -11.39
C PHE A 289 11.16 -11.04 -11.78
N LEU A 290 11.85 -11.62 -10.80
CA LEU A 290 13.05 -12.43 -11.05
C LEU A 290 12.78 -13.90 -10.77
N LEU A 291 13.49 -14.80 -11.45
CA LEU A 291 13.38 -16.24 -11.23
C LEU A 291 14.76 -16.86 -11.02
N ASN A 292 14.90 -17.65 -9.95
CA ASN A 292 16.04 -18.54 -9.74
C ASN A 292 15.59 -19.85 -9.06
N SER A 293 16.54 -20.68 -8.65
CA SER A 293 16.29 -21.97 -8.00
C SER A 293 15.51 -21.87 -6.67
N LYS A 294 15.39 -20.68 -6.08
CA LYS A 294 14.64 -20.44 -4.84
C LYS A 294 13.18 -20.02 -5.10
N GLY A 295 12.78 -19.82 -6.36
CA GLY A 295 11.45 -19.39 -6.75
C GLY A 295 11.43 -17.99 -7.36
N VAL A 296 10.23 -17.42 -7.43
CA VAL A 296 9.98 -16.07 -7.97
C VAL A 296 10.25 -15.00 -6.92
N TRP A 297 10.89 -13.92 -7.34
CA TRP A 297 11.13 -12.71 -6.56
C TRP A 297 10.29 -11.55 -7.13
N ILE A 298 9.77 -10.69 -6.26
CA ILE A 298 9.20 -9.40 -6.66
C ILE A 298 10.24 -8.32 -6.34
N ILE A 299 10.45 -7.38 -7.26
CA ILE A 299 11.31 -6.20 -7.06
C ILE A 299 10.55 -4.92 -7.46
N ASP A 300 11.18 -3.76 -7.23
CA ASP A 300 10.65 -2.44 -7.60
C ASP A 300 9.30 -2.10 -6.92
N PHE A 301 9.36 -1.84 -5.61
CA PHE A 301 8.18 -1.58 -4.78
C PHE A 301 7.67 -0.13 -4.86
N GLN A 302 8.22 0.68 -5.77
CA GLN A 302 7.79 2.07 -5.96
C GLN A 302 6.31 2.17 -6.31
N HIS A 303 5.80 1.24 -7.11
CA HIS A 303 4.44 1.26 -7.66
C HIS A 303 3.44 0.38 -6.90
N ILE A 304 3.68 0.19 -5.59
CA ILE A 304 2.83 -0.61 -4.70
C ILE A 304 2.19 0.29 -3.63
N GLY A 305 0.92 0.08 -3.34
CA GLY A 305 0.19 0.84 -2.33
C GLY A 305 -1.22 0.30 -2.10
N VAL A 306 -2.07 1.06 -1.42
CA VAL A 306 -3.46 0.71 -1.07
C VAL A 306 -4.39 1.76 -1.66
N LEU A 307 -5.24 1.35 -2.60
CA LEU A 307 -6.22 2.21 -3.24
C LEU A 307 -7.54 1.46 -3.44
N PRO A 308 -8.62 2.14 -3.85
CA PRO A 308 -9.84 1.46 -4.26
C PRO A 308 -9.58 0.43 -5.38
N GLN A 309 -10.30 -0.69 -5.37
CA GLN A 309 -10.07 -1.82 -6.29
C GLN A 309 -10.05 -1.45 -7.79
N VAL A 310 -10.74 -0.37 -8.17
CA VAL A 310 -10.72 0.12 -9.55
C VAL A 310 -9.31 0.48 -10.04
N PHE A 311 -8.42 0.93 -9.16
CA PHE A 311 -7.02 1.24 -9.51
C PHE A 311 -6.22 -0.02 -9.84
N GLN A 312 -6.38 -1.12 -9.08
CA GLN A 312 -5.77 -2.39 -9.46
C GLN A 312 -6.33 -2.93 -10.79
N THR A 313 -7.64 -2.74 -11.03
CA THR A 313 -8.24 -3.12 -12.33
C THR A 313 -7.67 -2.28 -13.47
N TYR A 314 -7.45 -0.98 -13.24
CA TYR A 314 -6.79 -0.08 -14.19
C TYR A 314 -5.37 -0.53 -14.49
N ALA A 315 -4.57 -0.86 -13.46
CA ALA A 315 -3.21 -1.36 -13.60
C ALA A 315 -3.12 -2.61 -14.50
N PHE A 316 -4.10 -3.52 -14.42
CA PHE A 316 -4.13 -4.70 -15.28
C PHE A 316 -4.52 -4.39 -16.73
N PHE A 317 -5.48 -3.49 -16.98
CA PHE A 317 -6.15 -3.45 -18.29
C PHE A 317 -6.04 -2.12 -19.04
N ASN A 318 -5.57 -1.06 -18.40
CA ASN A 318 -5.64 0.31 -18.92
C ASN A 318 -4.29 1.03 -18.98
N THR A 319 -3.20 0.31 -18.68
CA THR A 319 -1.81 0.76 -18.78
C THR A 319 -1.21 0.60 -20.19
N GLY A 320 -1.87 -0.19 -21.03
CA GLY A 320 -1.34 -0.59 -22.33
C GLY A 320 -0.43 -1.82 -22.27
N GLU A 321 -0.16 -2.37 -21.08
CA GLU A 321 0.75 -3.50 -20.94
C GLU A 321 0.09 -4.87 -21.13
N PRO A 322 0.41 -5.62 -22.21
CA PRO A 322 -0.24 -6.91 -22.47
C PRO A 322 0.07 -7.96 -21.42
N PHE A 323 1.26 -7.91 -20.82
CA PHE A 323 1.65 -8.84 -19.75
C PHE A 323 0.79 -8.63 -18.50
N ALA A 324 0.65 -7.38 -18.05
CA ALA A 324 -0.24 -7.01 -16.94
C ALA A 324 -1.68 -7.51 -17.16
N ALA A 325 -2.21 -7.36 -18.38
CA ALA A 325 -3.57 -7.82 -18.71
C ALA A 325 -3.72 -9.34 -18.60
N LYS A 326 -2.70 -10.12 -18.97
CA LYS A 326 -2.71 -11.59 -18.81
C LYS A 326 -2.66 -11.98 -17.34
N VAL A 327 -1.81 -11.33 -16.55
CA VAL A 327 -1.74 -11.53 -15.08
C VAL A 327 -3.10 -11.22 -14.43
N GLY A 328 -3.73 -10.10 -14.78
CA GLY A 328 -5.05 -9.74 -14.27
C GLY A 328 -6.12 -10.79 -14.58
N ARG A 329 -6.15 -11.31 -15.82
CA ARG A 329 -7.08 -12.40 -16.19
C ARG A 329 -6.79 -13.69 -15.43
N LYS A 330 -5.52 -14.04 -15.23
CA LYS A 330 -5.11 -15.22 -14.44
C LYS A 330 -5.63 -15.13 -13.00
N LEU A 331 -5.67 -13.93 -12.45
CA LEU A 331 -6.21 -13.62 -11.12
C LEU A 331 -7.74 -13.50 -11.06
N GLY A 332 -8.43 -13.70 -12.19
CA GLY A 332 -9.89 -13.62 -12.27
C GLY A 332 -10.43 -12.21 -12.43
N TYR A 333 -9.58 -11.19 -12.57
CA TYR A 333 -10.04 -9.84 -12.88
C TYR A 333 -10.51 -9.76 -14.34
N GLN A 334 -11.44 -8.84 -14.59
CA GLN A 334 -11.95 -8.53 -15.92
C GLN A 334 -11.89 -7.03 -16.17
N PRO A 335 -11.75 -6.59 -17.44
CA PRO A 335 -11.92 -5.18 -17.78
C PRO A 335 -13.27 -4.67 -17.27
N SER A 336 -13.28 -3.53 -16.59
CA SER A 336 -14.50 -2.95 -16.03
C SER A 336 -14.86 -1.63 -16.74
N ARG A 337 -16.17 -1.35 -16.84
CA ARG A 337 -16.65 -0.07 -17.39
C ARG A 337 -16.09 1.11 -16.59
N THR A 338 -15.99 0.93 -15.27
CA THR A 338 -15.47 1.93 -14.34
C THR A 338 -14.00 2.25 -14.60
N ALA A 339 -13.12 1.25 -14.67
CA ALA A 339 -11.71 1.46 -14.97
C ALA A 339 -11.51 2.06 -16.38
N ASN A 340 -12.31 1.62 -17.36
CA ASN A 340 -12.29 2.20 -18.70
C ASN A 340 -12.71 3.68 -18.72
N ALA A 341 -13.65 4.10 -17.86
CA ALA A 341 -14.05 5.49 -17.71
C ALA A 341 -12.93 6.37 -17.12
N MET A 342 -11.97 5.78 -16.40
CA MET A 342 -10.81 6.50 -15.85
C MET A 342 -9.75 6.83 -16.91
N VAL A 343 -9.66 6.09 -18.03
CA VAL A 343 -8.66 6.33 -19.10
C VAL A 343 -8.65 7.77 -19.62
N PRO A 344 -9.79 8.36 -20.07
CA PRO A 344 -9.79 9.75 -20.54
C PRO A 344 -9.41 10.75 -19.43
N ILE A 345 -9.73 10.45 -18.16
CA ILE A 345 -9.38 11.28 -17.01
C ILE A 345 -7.87 11.22 -16.78
N SER A 346 -7.28 10.03 -16.80
CA SER A 346 -5.83 9.85 -16.76
C SER A 346 -5.16 10.63 -17.89
N GLY A 347 -5.68 10.55 -19.12
CA GLY A 347 -5.18 11.32 -20.26
C GLY A 347 -5.18 12.84 -20.03
N VAL A 348 -6.17 13.39 -19.32
CA VAL A 348 -6.16 14.80 -18.88
C VAL A 348 -5.07 15.04 -17.85
N LEU A 349 -4.95 14.18 -16.83
CA LEU A 349 -3.91 14.31 -15.79
C LEU A 349 -2.50 14.29 -16.39
N GLN A 350 -2.24 13.39 -17.34
CA GLN A 350 -0.97 13.30 -18.08
C GLN A 350 -0.63 14.63 -18.78
N GLN A 351 -1.62 15.33 -19.34
CA GLN A 351 -1.43 16.58 -20.07
C GLN A 351 -1.24 17.79 -19.15
N CYS A 352 -2.00 17.86 -18.04
CA CYS A 352 -2.02 19.06 -17.19
C CYS A 352 -0.90 19.08 -16.15
N GLY A 353 -0.38 17.92 -15.75
CA GLY A 353 0.48 17.81 -14.56
C GLY A 353 -0.28 18.11 -13.28
N GLY A 354 0.16 17.48 -12.18
CA GLY A 354 -0.55 17.56 -10.89
C GLY A 354 -0.67 18.97 -10.29
N ILE A 355 0.17 19.91 -10.72
CA ILE A 355 0.25 21.27 -10.16
C ILE A 355 -0.80 22.22 -10.78
N SER A 356 -1.29 21.94 -11.99
CA SER A 356 -2.17 22.84 -12.75
C SER A 356 -3.66 22.67 -12.43
N ILE A 357 -3.98 21.86 -11.43
CA ILE A 357 -5.31 21.73 -10.86
C ILE A 357 -5.34 22.68 -9.67
N PRO A 358 -5.98 23.87 -9.75
CA PRO A 358 -5.95 24.87 -8.69
C PRO A 358 -6.41 24.22 -7.40
N SER A 359 -5.46 23.79 -6.58
CA SER A 359 -5.80 23.10 -5.38
C SER A 359 -6.46 24.13 -4.49
N MET A 360 -7.73 23.89 -4.11
CA MET A 360 -8.31 24.60 -2.97
C MET A 360 -7.52 24.32 -1.67
N TYR A 361 -6.53 23.42 -1.71
CA TYR A 361 -5.74 22.92 -0.61
C TYR A 361 -4.41 23.68 -0.37
N SER A 362 -4.00 24.62 -1.22
CA SER A 362 -2.74 25.38 -1.04
C SER A 362 -2.87 26.69 -0.22
N SER A 363 -3.90 26.85 0.60
CA SER A 363 -4.08 28.10 1.38
C SER A 363 -3.55 28.06 2.82
N SER A 364 -3.06 26.92 3.32
CA SER A 364 -2.67 26.79 4.74
C SER A 364 -1.25 26.31 5.03
N PHE A 365 -0.38 26.03 4.05
CA PHE A 365 0.91 25.36 4.33
C PHE A 365 2.19 26.06 3.86
N MET A 366 2.15 27.36 3.53
CA MET A 366 3.38 28.17 3.36
C MET A 366 3.36 29.44 4.22
N ARG A 367 3.26 29.26 5.54
CA ARG A 367 3.71 30.26 6.51
C ARG A 367 4.28 29.57 7.75
N THR A 368 5.58 29.29 7.71
CA THR A 368 6.50 29.44 8.85
C THR A 368 7.87 29.75 8.29
#